data_AF-A0A6A7MFP8-F1
#
_entry.id   AF-A0A6A7MFP8-F1
#
_cell.length_a   1.000
_cell.length_b   1.000
_cell.length_c   1.000
_cell.angle_alpha   90.00
_cell.angle_beta   90.00
_cell.angle_gamma   90.00
#
_symmetry.space_group_name_H-M   'P 1'
#
loop_
_entity.id
_entity.type
_entity.pdbx_description
1 polymer ?
#
loop_
_entity_poly.entity_id
_entity_poly.type
_entity_poly.pdbx_seq_one_letter_code
_entity_poly.pdbx_strand_id
1 'polypeptide(L)'
;MTFVASTHDQETMLRPPVPIWPGPYLLDNYWTVLTEGYRNRPGTVPLYITLTNSMIMALGVAIGKILISIIAAFAIVYFRFPLRMFFFWAIFVTLMLPVEVRIVPT
;
A
#
# COMPACT_ATOMS: atom_id res chain seq x y z
N MET A 1 -15.52 15.67 1.39
CA MET A 1 -14.70 16.83 1.83
C MET A 1 -13.27 16.79 1.30
N THR A 2 -12.60 15.63 1.25
CA THR A 2 -11.20 15.50 0.77
C THR A 2 -10.98 15.85 -0.72
N PHE A 3 -11.94 15.57 -1.59
CA PHE A 3 -11.86 15.93 -3.02
C PHE A 3 -12.02 17.44 -3.28
N VAL A 4 -12.92 18.09 -2.54
CA VAL A 4 -13.13 19.54 -2.63
C VAL A 4 -11.92 20.28 -2.06
N ALA A 5 -11.36 19.73 -0.99
CA ALA A 5 -10.12 20.15 -0.36
C ALA A 5 -8.91 20.06 -1.31
N SER A 6 -8.71 18.94 -2.02
CA SER A 6 -7.59 18.80 -2.97
C SER A 6 -7.65 19.79 -4.14
N THR A 7 -8.78 20.47 -4.32
CA THR A 7 -9.03 21.41 -5.40
C THR A 7 -8.82 22.89 -4.99
N HIS A 8 -8.62 23.14 -3.69
CA HIS A 8 -8.41 24.48 -3.14
C HIS A 8 -6.95 24.69 -2.71
N ASP A 9 -6.56 25.95 -2.61
CA ASP A 9 -5.30 26.36 -2.00
C ASP A 9 -5.33 26.13 -0.48
N GLN A 10 -4.13 25.99 0.10
CA GLN A 10 -3.98 25.68 1.52
C GLN A 10 -4.46 26.83 2.43
N GLU A 11 -4.40 28.08 1.96
CA GLU A 11 -4.84 29.24 2.75
C GLU A 11 -6.36 29.36 2.84
N THR A 12 -7.09 29.08 1.76
CA THR A 12 -8.56 29.07 1.76
C THR A 12 -9.14 27.97 2.64
N MET A 13 -8.47 26.83 2.79
CA MET A 13 -8.92 25.79 3.74
C MET A 13 -8.68 26.12 5.21
N LEU A 14 -7.76 27.03 5.51
CA LEU A 14 -7.48 27.49 6.87
C LEU A 14 -8.40 28.64 7.30
N ARG A 15 -9.20 29.21 6.39
CA ARG A 15 -10.15 30.30 6.65
C ARG A 15 -11.60 29.83 6.58
N PRO A 16 -12.41 30.03 7.62
CA PRO A 16 -13.86 29.80 7.55
C PRO A 16 -14.53 30.86 6.66
N PRO A 17 -15.56 30.53 5.86
CA PRO A 17 -16.18 29.21 5.67
C PRO A 17 -15.44 28.32 4.65
N VAL A 18 -15.30 27.04 4.96
CA VAL A 18 -14.65 26.06 4.08
C VAL A 18 -15.49 25.88 2.80
N PRO A 19 -14.92 26.09 1.60
CA PRO A 19 -15.64 25.91 0.35
C PRO A 19 -16.11 24.45 0.20
N ILE A 20 -17.38 24.29 -0.19
CA ILE A 20 -18.01 22.98 -0.44
C ILE A 20 -18.05 22.62 -1.94
N TRP A 21 -17.83 23.60 -2.81
CA TRP A 21 -17.75 23.43 -4.26
C TRP A 21 -16.30 23.20 -4.68
N PRO A 22 -16.01 22.36 -5.68
CA PRO A 22 -14.66 22.20 -6.21
C PRO A 22 -14.17 23.52 -6.84
N GLY A 23 -12.94 23.90 -6.49
CA GLY A 23 -12.27 25.10 -7.01
C GLY A 23 -11.65 24.89 -8.41
N PRO A 24 -10.90 25.88 -8.93
CA PRO A 24 -10.27 25.79 -10.24
C PRO A 24 -8.91 25.06 -10.23
N TYR A 25 -8.26 24.91 -9.06
CA TYR A 25 -6.87 24.46 -8.96
C TYR A 25 -6.69 22.94 -8.92
N LEU A 26 -7.67 22.17 -9.39
CA LEU A 26 -7.64 20.71 -9.33
C LEU A 26 -6.40 20.18 -10.05
N LEU A 27 -6.29 20.47 -11.35
CA LEU A 27 -5.25 19.90 -12.20
C LEU A 27 -3.85 20.36 -11.78
N ASP A 28 -3.69 21.63 -11.42
CA ASP A 28 -2.42 22.18 -10.96
C ASP A 28 -1.97 21.55 -9.65
N ASN A 29 -2.88 21.36 -8.69
CA ASN A 29 -2.57 20.70 -7.42
C ASN A 29 -2.16 19.24 -7.62
N TYR A 30 -2.89 18.48 -8.45
CA TYR A 30 -2.53 17.10 -8.74
C TYR A 30 -1.18 16.99 -9.47
N TRP A 31 -0.93 17.86 -10.45
CA TRP A 31 0.33 17.87 -11.18
C TRP A 31 1.51 18.20 -10.26
N THR A 32 1.42 19.27 -9.48
CA THR A 32 2.45 19.67 -8.52
C THR A 32 2.72 18.59 -7.48
N VAL A 33 1.68 17.98 -6.90
CA VAL A 33 1.87 16.92 -5.90
C VAL A 33 2.56 15.70 -6.53
N LEU A 34 2.20 15.35 -7.77
CA LEU A 34 2.78 14.20 -8.45
C LEU A 34 4.27 14.41 -8.77
N THR A 35 4.66 15.59 -9.25
CA THR A 35 6.02 15.88 -9.77
C THR A 35 6.95 16.54 -8.75
N GLU A 36 6.44 17.50 -7.96
CA GLU A 36 7.21 18.32 -7.01
C GLU A 36 6.99 17.87 -5.54
N GLY A 37 5.99 17.03 -5.28
CA GLY A 37 5.61 16.61 -3.93
C GLY A 37 4.71 17.62 -3.22
N TYR A 38 4.51 17.49 -1.91
CA TYR A 38 3.70 18.44 -1.15
C TYR A 38 4.38 19.81 -1.11
N ARG A 39 3.84 20.77 -1.89
CA ARG A 39 4.24 22.19 -1.88
C ARG A 39 4.41 22.66 -0.42
N ASN A 40 5.61 23.13 -0.08
CA ASN A 40 6.01 23.73 1.21
C ASN A 40 6.53 22.82 2.35
N ARG A 41 6.94 21.56 2.10
CA ARG A 41 7.79 20.83 3.07
C ARG A 41 9.20 20.58 2.52
N PRO A 42 10.24 21.23 3.08
CA PRO A 42 11.63 20.89 2.78
C PRO A 42 11.87 19.39 3.09
N GLY A 43 12.29 18.62 2.09
CA GLY A 43 12.60 17.19 2.23
C GLY A 43 11.50 16.21 1.77
N THR A 44 10.41 16.66 1.16
CA THR A 44 9.42 15.73 0.57
C THR A 44 9.91 15.15 -0.75
N VAL A 45 9.91 13.82 -0.84
CA VAL A 45 10.15 13.06 -2.08
C VAL A 45 8.93 13.21 -3.00
N PRO A 46 9.11 13.41 -4.32
CA PRO A 46 8.01 13.40 -5.28
C PRO A 46 7.10 12.18 -5.13
N LEU A 47 5.78 12.38 -5.21
CA LEU A 47 4.83 11.26 -5.02
C LEU A 47 5.00 10.17 -6.07
N TYR A 48 5.38 10.51 -7.31
CA TYR A 48 5.58 9.50 -8.35
C TYR A 48 6.66 8.47 -7.95
N ILE A 49 7.70 8.88 -7.21
CA ILE A 49 8.77 7.98 -6.76
C ILE A 49 8.27 7.06 -5.66
N THR A 50 7.53 7.61 -4.69
CA THR A 50 6.97 6.78 -3.59
C THR A 50 5.90 5.83 -4.09
N LEU A 51 5.05 6.26 -5.02
CA LEU A 51 4.05 5.42 -5.66
C LEU A 51 4.69 4.27 -6.47
N THR A 52 5.70 4.58 -7.28
CA THR A 52 6.40 3.54 -8.07
C THR A 52 7.15 2.56 -7.18
N ASN A 53 7.84 3.03 -6.13
CA ASN A 53 8.48 2.16 -5.15
C ASN A 53 7.49 1.20 -4.47
N SER A 54 6.36 1.72 -3.97
CA SER A 54 5.31 0.89 -3.36
C SER A 54 4.68 -0.07 -4.34
N MET A 55 4.49 0.35 -5.59
CA MET A 55 3.97 -0.52 -6.66
C MET A 55 4.90 -1.69 -6.94
N ILE A 56 6.20 -1.44 -7.07
CA ILE A 56 7.21 -2.50 -7.27
C ILE A 56 7.23 -3.46 -6.08
N MET A 57 7.22 -2.93 -4.86
CA MET A 57 7.23 -3.75 -3.65
C MET A 57 5.97 -4.61 -3.52
N ALA A 58 4.79 -4.01 -3.75
CA ALA A 58 3.51 -4.72 -3.70
C ALA A 58 3.42 -5.82 -4.77
N LEU A 59 3.80 -5.51 -6.02
CA LEU A 59 3.82 -6.49 -7.11
C LEU A 59 4.83 -7.61 -6.84
N GLY A 60 6.04 -7.27 -6.37
CA GLY A 60 7.07 -8.25 -6.05
C GLY A 60 6.60 -9.24 -4.97
N VAL A 61 6.03 -8.74 -3.87
CA VAL A 61 5.50 -9.59 -2.80
C VAL A 61 4.30 -10.41 -3.26
N ALA A 62 3.37 -9.82 -4.03
CA ALA A 62 2.20 -10.51 -4.53
C ALA A 62 2.57 -11.68 -5.44
N ILE A 63 3.43 -11.43 -6.45
CA ILE A 63 3.87 -12.45 -7.40
C ILE A 63 4.68 -13.54 -6.66
N GLY A 64 5.61 -13.14 -5.78
CA GLY A 64 6.40 -14.10 -5.00
C GLY A 64 5.53 -15.03 -4.15
N LYS A 65 4.54 -14.48 -3.44
CA LYS A 65 3.61 -15.29 -2.64
C LYS A 65 2.77 -16.24 -3.51
N ILE A 66 2.29 -15.79 -4.67
CA ILE A 66 1.49 -16.63 -5.58
C ILE A 66 2.31 -17.80 -6.11
N LEU A 67 3.54 -17.55 -6.59
CA LEU A 67 4.42 -18.59 -7.13
C LEU A 67 4.72 -19.66 -6.07
N ILE A 68 5.13 -19.24 -4.87
CA ILE A 68 5.43 -20.17 -3.76
C ILE A 68 4.18 -20.94 -3.35
N SER A 69 3.02 -20.27 -3.25
CA SER A 69 1.76 -20.91 -2.85
C SER A 69 1.32 -21.97 -3.84
N ILE A 70 1.42 -21.72 -5.15
CA ILE A 70 1.00 -22.68 -6.19
C ILE A 70 1.93 -23.89 -6.20
N ILE A 71 3.26 -23.68 -6.12
CA ILE A 71 4.24 -24.79 -6.08
C ILE A 71 4.01 -25.66 -4.83
N ALA A 72 3.80 -25.03 -3.66
CA ALA A 72 3.53 -25.76 -2.42
C ALA A 72 2.23 -26.59 -2.50
N ALA A 73 1.15 -26.01 -3.03
CA ALA A 73 -0.12 -26.71 -3.22
C ALA A 73 0.03 -27.89 -4.19
N PHE A 74 0.70 -27.68 -5.33
CA PHE A 74 0.97 -28.74 -6.30
C PHE A 74 1.79 -29.88 -5.69
N ALA A 75 2.85 -29.55 -4.95
CA ALA A 75 3.70 -30.54 -4.29
C ALA A 75 2.91 -31.45 -3.33
N ILE A 76 2.05 -30.86 -2.48
CA ILE A 76 1.29 -31.59 -1.46
C ILE A 76 0.18 -32.46 -2.05
N VAL A 77 -0.44 -32.03 -3.16
CA VAL A 77 -1.53 -32.75 -3.81
C VAL A 77 -1.03 -33.93 -4.64
N TYR A 78 0.01 -33.73 -5.45
CA TYR A 78 0.46 -34.72 -6.42
C TYR A 78 1.56 -35.65 -5.91
N PHE A 79 2.48 -35.19 -5.05
CA PHE A 79 3.59 -36.01 -4.58
C PHE A 79 3.26 -36.72 -3.26
N ARG A 80 3.56 -38.03 -3.20
CA ARG A 80 3.39 -38.86 -2.01
C ARG A 80 4.70 -38.97 -1.23
N PHE A 81 5.01 -37.96 -0.44
CA PHE A 81 6.18 -37.95 0.46
C PHE A 81 5.74 -38.19 1.92
N PRO A 82 6.56 -38.87 2.75
CA PRO A 82 6.16 -39.33 4.08
C PRO A 82 5.79 -38.19 5.05
N LEU A 83 6.24 -36.96 4.81
CA LEU A 83 5.98 -35.79 5.67
C LEU A 83 4.90 -34.83 5.13
N ARG A 84 4.12 -35.21 4.10
CA ARG A 84 3.13 -34.30 3.47
C ARG A 84 2.12 -33.68 4.43
N MET A 85 1.69 -34.44 5.43
CA MET A 85 0.73 -33.97 6.42
C MET A 85 1.36 -32.96 7.40
N PHE A 86 2.63 -33.14 7.76
CA PHE A 86 3.35 -32.21 8.62
C PHE A 86 3.50 -30.82 7.98
N PHE A 87 3.94 -30.77 6.72
CA PHE A 87 4.07 -29.50 6.00
C PHE A 87 2.73 -28.81 5.79
N PHE A 88 1.66 -29.59 5.53
CA PHE A 88 0.30 -29.05 5.43
C PHE A 88 -0.12 -28.35 6.73
N TRP A 89 0.04 -29.01 7.88
CA TRP A 89 -0.29 -28.40 9.18
C TRP A 89 0.60 -27.20 9.53
N ALA A 90 1.89 -27.25 9.21
CA ALA A 90 2.81 -26.13 9.47
C ALA A 90 2.39 -24.83 8.76
N ILE A 91 1.85 -24.92 7.54
CA ILE A 91 1.31 -23.76 6.80
C ILE A 91 0.14 -23.15 7.57
N PHE A 92 -0.80 -23.96 8.06
CA PHE A 92 -1.93 -23.44 8.83
C PHE A 92 -1.50 -22.81 10.15
N VAL A 93 -0.62 -23.46 10.91
CA VAL A 93 -0.12 -22.95 12.20
C VAL A 93 0.56 -21.58 12.02
N THR A 94 1.38 -21.42 10.97
CA THR A 94 2.06 -20.14 10.69
C THR A 94 1.10 -19.04 10.20
N LEU A 95 -0.01 -19.39 9.55
CA LEU A 95 -1.05 -18.45 9.15
C LEU A 95 -1.95 -18.03 10.31
N MET A 96 -2.19 -18.93 11.27
CA MET A 96 -2.99 -18.66 12.48
C MET A 96 -2.25 -17.79 13.49
N LEU A 97 -0.94 -17.53 13.30
CA LEU A 97 -0.19 -16.65 14.17
C LEU A 97 -0.78 -15.23 14.10
N PRO A 98 -1.34 -14.71 15.21
CA PRO A 98 -2.00 -13.42 15.22
C PRO A 98 -1.03 -12.31 14.79
N VAL A 99 -1.52 -11.36 14.00
CA VAL A 99 -0.71 -10.22 13.54
C VAL A 99 -0.22 -9.40 14.72
N GLU A 100 -1.01 -9.34 15.79
CA GLU A 100 -0.77 -8.65 17.05
C GLU A 100 0.51 -9.10 17.76
N VAL A 101 0.93 -10.36 17.57
CA VAL A 101 2.16 -10.89 18.19
C VAL A 101 3.42 -10.52 17.39
N ARG A 102 3.27 -10.19 16.11
CA ARG A 102 4.40 -9.81 15.24
C ARG A 102 4.74 -8.32 15.34
N ILE A 103 3.80 -7.48 15.74
CA ILE A 103 4.02 -6.05 15.91
C ILE A 103 4.52 -5.83 17.33
N VAL A 104 5.82 -6.01 17.56
CA VAL A 104 6.45 -5.57 18.81
C VAL A 104 6.38 -4.04 18.82
N PRO A 105 5.83 -3.39 19.87
CA PRO A 105 5.79 -1.94 19.92
C PRO A 105 7.22 -1.39 19.97
N THR A 106 7.59 -0.63 18.95
CA THR A 106 8.75 0.28 18.93
C THR A 106 8.26 1.71 18.91
#